data_AF-A0A091BPZ4-F1
#
_entry.id   AF-A0A091BPZ4-F1
#
_cell.length_a   1.000
_cell.length_b   1.000
_cell.length_c   1.000
_cell.angle_alpha   90.00
_cell.angle_beta   90.00
_cell.angle_gamma   90.00
#
_symmetry.space_group_name_H-M   'P 1'
#
loop_
_entity.id
_entity.type
_entity.pdbx_description
1 polymer ?
#
loop_
_entity_poly.entity_id
_entity_poly.type
_entity_poly.pdbx_seq_one_letter_code
_entity_poly.pdbx_strand_id
1 'polypeptide(L)' 'MKIAYRLSNKVMLVCNIKREQHEALLTRWLNGECITFNSSRGRALVVAIETLEEEE' A
#
# COMPACT_ATOMS: atom_id res chain seq x y z
N MET A 1 3.84 -10.51 6.10
CA MET A 1 2.61 -10.36 5.29
C MET A 1 2.98 -9.72 3.95
N LYS A 2 2.29 -10.07 2.86
CA LYS A 2 2.55 -9.59 1.51
C LYS A 2 1.36 -8.80 0.97
N ILE A 3 1.59 -7.56 0.57
CA ILE A 3 0.54 -6.61 0.17
C ILE A 3 0.88 -6.02 -1.21
N ALA A 4 -0.15 -5.83 -2.03
CA ALA A 4 -0.09 -5.06 -3.26
C ALA A 4 -0.74 -3.68 -3.09
N TYR A 5 -0.01 -2.62 -3.42
CA TYR A 5 -0.49 -1.25 -3.47
C TYR A 5 -0.59 -0.79 -4.92
N ARG A 6 -1.81 -0.50 -5.39
CA ARG A 6 -2.02 0.10 -6.72
C ARG A 6 -1.83 1.61 -6.60
N LEU A 7 -1.01 2.17 -7.48
CA LEU A 7 -0.72 3.59 -7.51
C LEU A 7 -1.49 4.31 -8.63
N SER A 8 -1.74 5.61 -8.46
CA SER A 8 -2.45 6.46 -9.43
C SER A 8 -1.75 6.55 -10.80
N ASN A 9 -0.45 6.29 -10.85
CA ASN A 9 0.35 6.23 -12.08
C ASN A 9 0.37 4.84 -12.75
N LYS A 10 -0.57 3.95 -12.37
CA LYS A 10 -0.72 2.59 -12.88
C LYS A 10 0.42 1.62 -12.53
N VAL A 11 1.27 1.97 -11.56
CA VAL A 11 2.26 1.04 -10.99
C VAL A 11 1.61 0.21 -9.88
N MET A 12 1.96 -1.07 -9.80
CA MET A 12 1.65 -1.92 -8.67
C MET A 12 2.92 -2.14 -7.86
N LEU A 13 2.88 -1.80 -6.57
CA LEU A 13 3.98 -2.04 -5.64
C LEU A 13 3.63 -3.23 -4.76
N VAL A 14 4.34 -4.33 -4.95
CA VAL A 14 4.21 -5.54 -4.12
C VAL A 14 5.34 -5.53 -3.12
N CYS A 15 5.01 -5.58 -1.82
CA CYS A 15 6.03 -5.59 -0.77
C CYS A 15 5.67 -6.54 0.38
N ASN A 16 6.72 -7.00 1.05
CA ASN A 16 6.61 -7.64 2.35
C ASN A 16 6.61 -6.55 3.43
N ILE A 17 5.60 -6.58 4.29
CA ILE A 17 5.38 -5.58 5.34
C ILE A 17 4.94 -6.31 6.61
N LYS A 18 5.36 -5.77 7.77
CA LYS A 18 4.91 -6.27 9.07
C LYS A 18 3.41 -5.97 9.26
N ARG A 19 2.68 -6.85 9.94
CA ARG A 19 1.23 -6.66 10.23
C ARG A 19 0.92 -5.27 10.80
N GLU A 20 1.61 -4.86 11.87
CA GLU A 20 1.38 -3.56 12.53
C GLU A 20 1.54 -2.35 11.59
N GLN A 21 2.52 -2.41 10.69
CA GLN A 21 2.77 -1.32 9.74
C GLN A 21 1.68 -1.25 8.66
N HIS A 22 1.20 -2.41 8.21
CA HIS A 22 0.08 -2.48 7.28
C HIS A 22 -1.21 -1.98 7.93
N GLU A 23 -1.52 -2.42 9.15
CA GLU A 23 -2.70 -1.98 9.89
C GLU A 23 -2.70 -0.46 10.07
N ALA A 24 -1.57 0.13 10.48
CA ALA A 24 -1.44 1.58 10.60
C ALA A 24 -1.68 2.31 9.26
N LEU A 25 -1.14 1.80 8.16
CA LEU A 25 -1.38 2.36 6.82
C LEU A 25 -2.85 2.20 6.39
N LEU A 26 -3.43 1.03 6.65
CA LEU A 26 -4.82 0.73 6.30
C LEU A 26 -5.79 1.64 7.06
N THR A 27 -5.58 1.85 8.37
CA THR A 27 -6.37 2.78 9.17
C THR A 27 -6.31 4.20 8.60
N ARG A 28 -5.11 4.69 8.26
CA ARG A 28 -4.95 6.03 7.65
C ARG A 28 -5.70 6.13 6.32
N TRP A 29 -5.58 5.12 5.47
CA TRP A 29 -6.27 5.06 4.18
C TRP A 29 -7.81 5.08 4.36
N LEU A 30 -8.33 4.26 5.28
CA LEU A 30 -9.77 4.18 5.59
C LEU A 30 -10.30 5.48 6.19
N ASN A 31 -9.46 6.26 6.88
CA ASN A 31 -9.79 7.59 7.37
C ASN A 31 -9.76 8.68 6.27
N GLY A 32 -9.50 8.30 5.01
CA GLY A 32 -9.44 9.23 3.88
C GLY A 32 -8.09 9.95 3.73
N GLU A 33 -7.06 9.54 4.46
CA GLU A 33 -5.73 10.13 4.28
C GLU A 33 -5.10 9.72 2.94
N CYS A 34 -4.44 10.69 2.30
CA CYS A 34 -3.67 10.45 1.10
C CYS A 34 -2.35 9.75 1.42
N ILE A 35 -2.23 8.48 1.04
CA ILE A 35 -0.98 7.72 1.14
C ILE A 35 -0.23 7.82 -0.19
N THR A 36 1.06 8.16 -0.15
CA THR A 36 1.91 8.23 -1.35
C THR A 36 3.12 7.33 -1.22
N PHE A 37 3.45 6.62 -2.31
CA PHE A 37 4.71 5.88 -2.43
C PHE A 37 5.58 6.46 -3.55
N ASN A 38 6.88 6.26 -3.42
CA ASN A 38 7.84 6.50 -4.49
C ASN A 38 7.96 5.24 -5.34
N SER A 39 7.85 5.39 -6.65
CA SER A 39 8.05 4.35 -7.65
C SER A 39 9.13 4.76 -8.64
N SER A 40 9.54 3.86 -9.53
CA SER A 40 10.43 4.19 -10.66
C SER A 40 9.85 5.25 -11.60
N ARG A 41 8.53 5.51 -11.52
CA ARG A 41 7.82 6.56 -12.27
C ARG A 41 7.54 7.80 -11.42
N GLY A 42 8.25 7.97 -10.32
CA GLY A 42 8.08 9.08 -9.37
C GLY A 42 7.09 8.77 -8.25
N ARG A 43 6.70 9.82 -7.53
CA ARG A 43 5.77 9.77 -6.40
C ARG A 43 4.33 9.64 -6.90
N ALA A 44 3.57 8.69 -6.34
CA ALA A 44 2.18 8.45 -6.71
C ALA A 44 1.31 8.09 -5.50
N LEU A 45 0.01 8.39 -5.61
CA LEU A 45 -0.99 8.12 -4.58
C LEU A 45 -1.41 6.65 -4.61
N VAL A 46 -1.65 6.05 -3.45
CA VAL A 46 -2.30 4.75 -3.33
C VAL A 46 -3.78 4.90 -3.64
N VAL A 47 -4.26 4.09 -4.60
CA VAL A 47 -5.68 4.08 -5.03
C VAL A 47 -6.37 2.75 -4.76
N ALA A 48 -5.62 1.69 -4.49
CA ALA A 48 -6.16 0.42 -3.99
C ALA A 48 -5.09 -0.33 -3.18
N ILE A 49 -5.53 -1.13 -2.23
CA ILE A 49 -4.72 -1.99 -1.36
C ILE A 49 -5.30 -3.40 -1.44
N GLU A 50 -4.45 -4.41 -1.61
CA GLU A 50 -4.84 -5.82 -1.70
C GLU A 50 -3.89 -6.69 -0.88
N THR A 51 -4.42 -7.51 0.02
CA THR A 51 -3.65 -8.49 0.80
C THR A 51 -3.45 -9.75 -0.02
N LEU A 52 -2.19 -10.09 -0.30
CA LEU A 52 -1.84 -11.26 -1.11
C LEU A 52 -1.57 -12.51 -0.24
N GLU A 53 -0.84 -12.35 0.86
CA GLU A 53 -0.48 -13.44 1.78
C GLU A 53 -0.46 -12.89 3.21
N GLU A 54 -1.18 -13.50 4.15
CA GLU A 54 -1.17 -13.14 5.57
C GLU A 54 0.07 -13.67 6.29
N GLU A 55 0.45 -13.04 7.40
CA GLU A 55 1.43 -13.62 8.33
C GLU A 55 0.74 -14.72 9.15
N GLU A 56 1.31 -15.94 9.17
CA GLU A 56 0.84 -17.06 10.00
C GLU A 56 0.90 -16.74 11.51
#